data_AF-A0A8H7S8L6-F1
#
_entry.id   AF-A0A8H7S8L6-F1
#
_cell.length_a   1.000
_cell.length_b   1.000
_cell.length_c   1.000
_cell.angle_alpha   90.00
_cell.angle_beta   90.00
_cell.angle_gamma   90.00
#
_symmetry.space_group_name_H-M   'P 1'
#
loop_
_entity.id
_entity.type
_entity.pdbx_description
1 polymer ?
#
loop_
_entity_poly.entity_id
_entity_poly.type
_entity_poly.pdbx_seq_one_letter_code
_entity_poly.pdbx_strand_id
1 'polypeptide(L)'
;MKEPLGEHDIIPLVIDLILRPLLSSGERRLRWPEINTDERTCRTKRVQRPDSVLNDIDSLAFGCSRLFGEVKPDAATDRLNAIDLLRLSRFAKDAIDFSRAKQIITFQAVGPLITFYLSTLIGDGTYTMAELHTIELPACIKEISKIIENINRFYDIYLRLETMTLIDSDFWEHNHRETNDTPFMDKIMDKSQRKRFCMVHFN
;
A
#
# COMPACT_ATOMS: atom_id res chain seq x y z
N MET A 1 11.02 26.05 11.28
CA MET A 1 11.12 24.63 11.67
C MET A 1 9.68 24.13 11.74
N LYS A 2 9.22 23.31 10.77
CA LYS A 2 7.87 22.71 10.83
C LYS A 2 7.93 21.61 11.91
N GLU A 3 7.01 21.63 12.86
CA GLU A 3 6.85 20.49 13.77
C GLU A 3 6.44 19.25 12.96
N PRO A 4 7.03 18.07 13.23
CA PRO A 4 6.68 16.85 12.51
C PRO A 4 5.23 16.47 12.84
N LEU A 5 4.42 16.28 11.80
CA LEU A 5 3.03 15.84 11.95
C LEU A 5 2.99 14.37 12.43
N GLY A 6 2.14 14.09 13.40
CA GLY A 6 1.84 12.72 13.79
C GLY A 6 1.08 11.97 12.69
N GLU A 7 1.03 10.64 12.81
CA GLU A 7 0.30 9.78 11.86
C GLU A 7 -1.18 10.19 11.72
N HIS A 8 -1.82 10.55 12.83
CA HIS A 8 -3.22 11.00 12.87
C HIS A 8 -3.47 12.35 12.20
N ASP A 9 -2.44 13.19 12.05
CA ASP A 9 -2.57 14.50 11.40
C ASP A 9 -2.21 14.39 9.92
N ILE A 10 -1.16 13.64 9.60
CA ILE A 10 -0.66 13.56 8.22
C ILE A 10 -1.61 12.84 7.27
N ILE A 11 -2.30 11.81 7.76
CA ILE A 11 -3.31 11.09 6.95
C ILE A 11 -4.42 12.04 6.50
N PRO A 12 -5.21 12.67 7.39
CA PRO A 12 -6.32 13.52 6.96
C PRO A 12 -5.89 14.84 6.32
N LEU A 13 -4.78 15.45 6.77
CA LEU A 13 -4.40 16.81 6.33
C LEU A 13 -3.57 16.84 5.06
N VAL A 14 -2.88 15.75 4.72
CA VAL A 14 -1.95 15.73 3.58
C VAL A 14 -2.30 14.59 2.62
N ILE A 15 -2.33 13.35 3.12
CA ILE A 15 -2.40 12.17 2.26
C ILE A 15 -3.82 11.97 1.72
N ASP A 16 -4.83 11.84 2.58
CA ASP A 16 -6.22 11.60 2.19
C ASP A 16 -6.79 12.76 1.36
N LEU A 17 -6.41 13.99 1.71
CA LEU A 17 -6.82 15.21 1.00
C LEU A 17 -6.50 15.16 -0.49
N ILE A 18 -5.40 14.51 -0.87
CA ILE A 18 -4.92 14.42 -2.26
C ILE A 18 -5.30 13.07 -2.87
N LEU A 19 -5.06 11.97 -2.15
CA LEU A 19 -5.24 10.63 -2.70
C LEU A 19 -6.71 10.24 -2.85
N ARG A 20 -7.59 10.62 -1.94
CA ARG A 20 -9.02 10.26 -2.03
C ARG A 20 -9.67 10.79 -3.32
N PRO A 21 -9.58 12.08 -3.67
CA PRO A 21 -10.18 12.57 -4.92
C PRO A 21 -9.50 12.02 -6.17
N LEU A 22 -8.22 11.64 -6.08
CA LEU A 22 -7.46 11.11 -7.21
C LEU A 22 -7.75 9.62 -7.48
N LEU A 23 -7.93 8.83 -6.43
CA LEU A 23 -8.05 7.38 -6.52
C LEU A 23 -9.50 6.89 -6.41
N SER A 24 -10.42 7.66 -5.83
CA SER A 24 -11.82 7.24 -5.68
C SER A 24 -12.67 7.69 -6.88
N SER A 25 -13.68 6.89 -7.22
CA SER A 25 -14.69 7.19 -8.25
C SER A 25 -16.07 6.67 -7.80
N GLY A 26 -17.06 6.65 -8.69
CA GLY A 26 -18.34 5.98 -8.42
C GLY A 26 -18.20 4.48 -8.19
N GLU A 27 -17.17 3.86 -8.78
CA GLU A 27 -16.96 2.41 -8.82
C GLU A 27 -15.87 1.95 -7.84
N ARG A 28 -15.13 2.86 -7.22
CA ARG A 28 -14.06 2.52 -6.27
C ARG A 28 -13.90 3.56 -5.18
N ARG A 29 -13.52 3.15 -3.98
CA ARG A 29 -13.38 4.07 -2.84
C ARG A 29 -12.19 3.76 -1.97
N LEU A 30 -11.36 4.79 -1.78
CA LEU A 30 -10.27 4.77 -0.82
C LEU A 30 -10.84 4.89 0.60
N ARG A 31 -10.41 4.00 1.48
CA ARG A 31 -10.82 3.97 2.89
C ARG A 31 -9.59 3.84 3.78
N TRP A 32 -9.78 4.26 5.04
CA TRP A 32 -8.78 4.16 6.10
C TRP A 32 -9.35 3.35 7.27
N PRO A 33 -9.30 2.01 7.19
CA PRO A 33 -9.92 1.13 8.19
C PRO A 33 -9.38 1.37 9.61
N GLU A 34 -8.12 1.78 9.73
CA GLU A 34 -7.49 2.05 11.02
C GLU A 34 -8.01 3.32 11.68
N ILE A 35 -8.69 4.22 10.96
CA ILE A 35 -9.23 5.47 11.53
C ILE A 35 -10.75 5.36 11.75
N ASN A 36 -11.44 4.45 11.06
CA ASN A 36 -12.89 4.26 11.19
C ASN A 36 -13.24 3.43 12.43
N THR A 37 -13.97 4.03 13.38
CA THR A 37 -14.39 3.40 14.64
C THR A 37 -15.22 2.14 14.45
N ASP A 38 -16.09 2.08 13.44
CA ASP A 38 -16.95 0.91 13.22
C ASP A 38 -16.12 -0.27 12.69
N GLU A 39 -15.24 -0.03 11.72
CA GLU A 39 -14.31 -1.04 11.19
C GLU A 39 -13.25 -1.47 12.24
N ARG A 40 -12.92 -0.57 13.18
CA ARG A 40 -12.07 -0.85 14.35
C ARG A 40 -12.71 -1.81 15.34
N THR A 41 -14.04 -1.95 15.42
CA THR A 41 -14.71 -2.84 16.40
C THR A 41 -14.76 -4.31 15.96
N CYS A 42 -14.59 -4.60 14.66
CA CYS A 42 -14.49 -5.94 14.09
C CYS A 42 -13.13 -6.63 14.40
N ARG A 43 -12.62 -6.48 15.63
CA ARG A 43 -11.32 -6.99 16.09
C ARG A 43 -11.39 -8.47 16.39
N THR A 44 -10.97 -9.31 15.44
CA THR A 44 -10.44 -10.63 15.79
C THR A 44 -8.91 -10.52 15.84
N LYS A 45 -8.28 -11.14 16.83
CA LYS A 45 -6.84 -11.00 17.19
C LYS A 45 -5.83 -11.40 16.08
N ARG A 46 -6.25 -11.63 14.83
CA ARG A 46 -5.47 -12.37 13.81
C ARG A 46 -5.40 -11.78 12.41
N VAL A 47 -6.09 -10.68 12.08
CA VAL A 47 -6.04 -10.16 10.70
C VAL A 47 -5.16 -8.91 10.67
N GLN A 48 -3.94 -9.02 10.14
CA GLN A 48 -3.15 -7.84 9.76
C GLN A 48 -3.99 -7.01 8.77
N ARG A 49 -4.06 -5.70 8.98
CA ARG A 49 -4.78 -4.78 8.09
C ARG A 49 -3.84 -3.65 7.65
N PRO A 50 -3.99 -3.14 6.42
CA PRO A 50 -3.29 -1.95 5.99
C PRO A 50 -3.98 -0.69 6.54
N ASP A 51 -3.22 0.41 6.66
CA ASP A 51 -3.76 1.70 7.09
C ASP A 51 -4.81 2.22 6.11
N SER A 52 -4.59 1.99 4.81
CA SER A 52 -5.53 2.31 3.73
C SER A 52 -5.81 1.15 2.78
N VAL A 53 -7.01 1.17 2.19
CA VAL A 53 -7.41 0.24 1.14
C VAL A 53 -8.32 0.93 0.12
N LEU A 54 -8.06 0.71 -1.17
CA LEU A 54 -8.95 1.06 -2.27
C LEU A 54 -9.69 -0.21 -2.69
N ASN A 55 -11.02 -0.20 -2.59
CA ASN A 55 -11.85 -1.32 -3.05
C ASN A 55 -12.78 -0.87 -4.16
N ASP A 56 -13.13 -1.82 -5.03
CA ASP A 56 -14.28 -1.69 -5.91
C ASP A 56 -15.56 -1.57 -5.06
N ILE A 57 -16.55 -0.85 -5.58
CA ILE A 57 -17.90 -0.74 -5.04
C ILE A 57 -18.84 -1.32 -6.07
N ASP A 58 -19.54 -2.39 -5.70
CA ASP A 58 -20.64 -2.94 -6.47
C ASP A 58 -21.87 -3.03 -5.56
N SER A 59 -23.00 -2.47 -6.02
CA SER A 59 -24.30 -2.63 -5.36
C SER A 59 -24.29 -2.30 -3.86
N LEU A 60 -23.57 -1.23 -3.48
CA LEU A 60 -23.35 -0.76 -2.09
C LEU A 60 -22.52 -1.71 -1.20
N ALA A 61 -21.93 -2.75 -1.78
CA ALA A 61 -20.98 -3.64 -1.12
C ALA A 61 -19.54 -3.38 -1.61
N PHE A 62 -18.56 -3.75 -0.78
CA PHE A 62 -17.15 -3.66 -1.15
C PHE A 62 -16.72 -4.93 -1.88
N GLY A 63 -16.21 -4.76 -3.10
CA GLY A 63 -15.67 -5.81 -3.94
C GLY A 63 -14.17 -6.01 -3.73
N CYS A 64 -13.46 -6.34 -4.81
CA CYS A 64 -12.03 -6.63 -4.77
C CYS A 64 -11.19 -5.41 -4.34
N SER A 65 -10.12 -5.68 -3.58
CA SER A 65 -9.13 -4.67 -3.23
C SER A 65 -8.18 -4.43 -4.41
N ARG A 66 -8.00 -3.16 -4.77
CA ARG A 66 -7.19 -2.69 -5.90
C ARG A 66 -5.87 -2.08 -5.46
N LEU A 67 -5.86 -1.49 -4.26
CA LEU A 67 -4.68 -0.84 -3.70
C LEU A 67 -4.66 -0.90 -2.18
N PHE A 68 -3.46 -0.95 -1.61
CA PHE A 68 -3.20 -0.91 -0.17
C PHE A 68 -2.18 0.17 0.17
N GLY A 69 -2.26 0.74 1.36
CA GLY A 69 -1.27 1.72 1.80
C GLY A 69 -0.95 1.66 3.28
N GLU A 70 0.30 2.00 3.61
CA GLU A 70 0.82 2.16 4.96
C GLU A 70 1.42 3.57 5.09
N VAL A 71 1.19 4.21 6.24
CA VAL A 71 1.60 5.58 6.52
C VAL A 71 2.39 5.63 7.81
N LYS A 72 3.51 6.32 7.79
CA LYS A 72 4.35 6.56 8.95
C LYS A 72 4.75 8.03 9.04
N PRO A 73 4.92 8.58 10.25
CA PRO A 73 5.45 9.93 10.40
C PRO A 73 6.93 9.98 10.01
N ASP A 74 7.46 11.18 9.72
CA ASP A 74 8.87 11.40 9.35
C ASP A 74 9.89 10.82 10.36
N ALA A 75 9.49 10.71 11.63
CA ALA A 75 10.33 10.21 12.70
C ALA A 75 10.41 8.67 12.77
N ALA A 76 9.76 7.94 11.85
CA ALA A 76 9.78 6.48 11.85
C ALA A 76 11.16 5.93 11.48
N THR A 77 11.58 4.86 12.15
CA THR A 77 12.87 4.21 11.89
C THR A 77 12.82 3.41 10.59
N ASP A 78 13.95 3.32 9.87
CA ASP A 78 14.09 2.51 8.64
C ASP A 78 13.58 1.08 8.79
N ARG A 79 13.77 0.49 9.97
CA ARG A 79 13.27 -0.86 10.27
C ARG A 79 11.74 -0.93 10.20
N LEU A 80 11.04 0.04 10.77
CA LEU A 80 9.58 0.06 10.75
C LEU A 80 9.08 0.26 9.32
N ASN A 81 9.73 1.15 8.56
CA ASN A 81 9.44 1.35 7.14
C ASN A 81 9.64 0.05 6.35
N ALA A 82 10.73 -0.69 6.58
CA ALA A 82 10.98 -1.96 5.92
C ALA A 82 9.94 -3.04 6.28
N ILE A 83 9.52 -3.11 7.55
CA ILE A 83 8.48 -4.05 7.98
C ILE A 83 7.14 -3.74 7.30
N ASP A 84 6.75 -2.47 7.22
CA ASP A 84 5.49 -2.09 6.58
C ASP A 84 5.55 -2.28 5.05
N LEU A 85 6.70 -2.11 4.41
CA LEU A 85 6.90 -2.45 3.01
C LEU A 85 6.74 -3.97 2.74
N LEU A 86 7.26 -4.82 3.63
CA LEU A 86 7.04 -6.26 3.56
C LEU A 86 5.55 -6.62 3.73
N ARG A 87 4.84 -5.94 4.63
CA ARG A 87 3.39 -6.13 4.81
C ARG A 87 2.62 -5.74 3.54
N LEU A 88 2.96 -4.62 2.90
CA LEU A 88 2.39 -4.23 1.62
C LEU A 88 2.60 -5.29 0.54
N SER A 89 3.81 -5.86 0.46
CA SER A 89 4.10 -6.93 -0.51
C SER A 89 3.23 -8.18 -0.28
N ARG A 90 2.96 -8.52 0.98
CA ARG A 90 2.05 -9.62 1.35
C ARG A 90 0.62 -9.31 0.95
N PHE A 91 0.10 -8.12 1.29
CA PHE A 91 -1.26 -7.72 0.90
C PHE A 91 -1.43 -7.71 -0.61
N ALA A 92 -0.44 -7.21 -1.36
CA ALA A 92 -0.48 -7.18 -2.81
C ALA A 92 -0.51 -8.59 -3.42
N LYS A 93 0.36 -9.48 -2.93
CA LYS A 93 0.38 -10.89 -3.35
C LYS A 93 -0.97 -11.57 -3.05
N ASP A 94 -1.46 -11.46 -1.82
CA ASP A 94 -2.71 -12.10 -1.40
C ASP A 94 -3.90 -11.60 -2.25
N ALA A 95 -3.91 -10.31 -2.59
CA ALA A 95 -4.93 -9.75 -3.47
C ALA A 95 -4.79 -10.22 -4.93
N ILE A 96 -3.57 -10.36 -5.46
CA ILE A 96 -3.32 -10.98 -6.77
C ILE A 96 -3.89 -12.39 -6.81
N ASP A 97 -3.63 -13.20 -5.78
CA ASP A 97 -4.07 -14.59 -5.74
C ASP A 97 -5.58 -14.71 -5.56
N PHE A 98 -6.17 -13.91 -4.67
CA PHE A 98 -7.61 -13.93 -4.41
C PHE A 98 -8.44 -13.45 -5.59
N SER A 99 -8.05 -12.32 -6.20
CA SER A 99 -8.82 -11.67 -7.27
C SER A 99 -8.36 -12.03 -8.68
N ARG A 100 -7.28 -12.82 -8.81
CA ARG A 100 -6.58 -13.09 -10.08
C ARG A 100 -6.19 -11.80 -10.80
N ALA A 101 -5.85 -10.78 -10.04
CA ALA A 101 -5.47 -9.48 -10.59
C ALA A 101 -4.09 -9.52 -11.26
N LYS A 102 -3.98 -8.98 -12.47
CA LYS A 102 -2.69 -8.90 -13.19
C LYS A 102 -1.66 -8.03 -12.49
N GLN A 103 -2.13 -7.01 -11.80
CA GLN A 103 -1.29 -6.12 -11.03
C GLN A 103 -2.05 -5.58 -9.81
N ILE A 104 -1.35 -5.33 -8.72
CA ILE A 104 -1.87 -4.59 -7.56
C ILE A 104 -0.94 -3.42 -7.27
N ILE A 105 -1.51 -2.25 -7.01
CA ILE A 105 -0.73 -1.08 -6.58
C ILE A 105 -0.68 -1.04 -5.07
N THR A 106 0.47 -0.67 -4.51
CA THR A 106 0.56 -0.33 -3.09
C THR A 106 1.24 1.02 -2.94
N PHE A 107 1.10 1.66 -1.78
CA PHE A 107 1.90 2.83 -1.46
C PHE A 107 2.42 2.80 -0.02
N GLN A 108 3.61 3.35 0.17
CA GLN A 108 4.14 3.66 1.48
C GLN A 108 4.36 5.17 1.58
N ALA A 109 3.77 5.79 2.60
CA ALA A 109 4.04 7.19 2.92
C ALA A 109 4.92 7.29 4.16
N VAL A 110 6.03 8.03 4.06
CA VAL A 110 6.86 8.44 5.20
C VAL A 110 6.84 9.95 5.23
N GLY A 111 6.11 10.51 6.18
CA GLY A 111 5.79 11.92 6.14
C GLY A 111 4.99 12.28 4.87
N PRO A 112 5.28 13.41 4.22
CA PRO A 112 4.62 13.81 2.98
C PRO A 112 5.17 13.07 1.75
N LEU A 113 6.24 12.28 1.88
CA LEU A 113 6.82 11.53 0.78
C LEU A 113 6.09 10.21 0.60
N ILE A 114 5.44 10.02 -0.55
CA ILE A 114 4.72 8.81 -0.90
C ILE A 114 5.41 8.07 -2.04
N THR A 115 5.69 6.79 -1.84
CA THR A 115 6.23 5.88 -2.85
C THR A 115 5.17 4.87 -3.25
N PHE A 116 4.81 4.84 -4.52
CA PHE A 116 3.91 3.84 -5.11
C PHE A 116 4.71 2.67 -5.67
N TYR A 117 4.18 1.46 -5.49
CA TYR A 117 4.75 0.23 -6.01
C TYR A 117 3.73 -0.54 -6.83
N LEU A 118 4.18 -1.23 -7.87
CA LEU A 118 3.38 -2.13 -8.68
C LEU A 118 3.82 -3.58 -8.42
N SER A 119 2.87 -4.42 -8.03
CA SER A 119 3.10 -5.84 -7.79
C SER A 119 2.45 -6.73 -8.85
N THR A 120 3.15 -7.77 -9.31
CA THR A 120 2.69 -8.70 -10.36
C THR A 120 3.22 -10.12 -10.14
N LEU A 121 2.47 -11.13 -10.57
CA LEU A 121 2.95 -12.51 -10.74
C LEU A 121 3.64 -12.63 -12.10
N ILE A 122 4.92 -13.01 -12.11
CA ILE A 122 5.73 -13.05 -13.35
C ILE A 122 6.16 -14.46 -13.77
N GLY A 123 5.97 -15.46 -12.92
CA GLY A 123 6.35 -16.85 -13.18
C GLY A 123 6.17 -17.73 -11.95
N ASP A 124 6.70 -18.96 -11.99
CA ASP A 124 6.54 -19.97 -10.96
C ASP A 124 6.88 -19.45 -9.56
N GLY A 125 5.85 -19.21 -8.75
CA GLY A 125 5.95 -18.67 -7.39
C GLY A 125 6.61 -17.31 -7.29
N THR A 126 6.84 -16.62 -8.40
CA THR A 126 7.68 -15.43 -8.46
C THR A 126 6.81 -14.20 -8.63
N TYR A 127 6.73 -13.42 -7.57
CA TYR A 127 6.04 -12.14 -7.54
C TYR A 127 7.07 -11.02 -7.47
N THR A 128 6.88 -9.98 -8.27
CA THR A 128 7.70 -8.77 -8.21
C THR A 128 6.91 -7.64 -7.61
N MET A 129 7.58 -6.78 -6.84
CA MET A 129 7.08 -5.48 -6.41
C MET A 129 8.13 -4.43 -6.81
N ALA A 130 7.81 -3.57 -7.77
CA ALA A 130 8.71 -2.55 -8.29
C ALA A 130 8.20 -1.15 -7.94
N GLU A 131 9.10 -0.22 -7.63
CA GLU A 131 8.75 1.19 -7.47
C GLU A 131 8.19 1.72 -8.79
N LEU A 132 7.03 2.37 -8.71
CA LEU A 132 6.37 3.03 -9.83
C LEU A 132 6.72 4.51 -9.85
N HIS A 133 6.39 5.24 -8.79
CA HIS A 133 6.72 6.66 -8.62
C HIS A 133 6.89 7.01 -7.15
N THR A 134 7.86 7.88 -6.87
CA THR A 134 7.97 8.60 -5.59
C THR A 134 7.55 10.05 -5.78
N ILE A 135 6.61 10.52 -4.96
CA ILE A 135 5.99 11.84 -5.04
C ILE A 135 6.06 12.50 -3.66
N GLU A 136 6.44 13.78 -3.60
CA GLU A 136 6.33 14.56 -2.38
C GLU A 136 5.03 15.37 -2.39
N LEU A 137 4.14 15.09 -1.44
CA LEU A 137 2.86 15.79 -1.30
C LEU A 137 3.06 17.17 -0.64
N PRO A 138 2.30 18.19 -1.06
CA PRO A 138 2.33 19.49 -0.38
C PRO A 138 1.78 19.38 1.04
N ALA A 139 2.59 19.73 2.03
CA ALA A 139 2.13 19.80 3.41
C ALA A 139 1.38 21.11 3.73
N CYS A 140 1.42 22.10 2.83
CA CYS A 140 0.63 23.32 2.91
C CYS A 140 0.46 24.00 1.55
N ILE A 141 -0.42 25.00 1.47
CA ILE A 141 -0.76 25.70 0.21
C ILE A 141 0.44 26.33 -0.51
N LYS A 142 1.50 26.71 0.23
CA LYS A 142 2.73 27.27 -0.36
C LYS A 142 3.48 26.26 -1.24
N GLU A 143 3.20 24.98 -1.07
CA GLU A 143 3.86 23.87 -1.79
C GLU A 143 2.97 23.30 -2.91
N ILE A 144 1.84 23.95 -3.25
CA ILE A 144 0.87 23.43 -4.23
C ILE A 144 1.48 23.14 -5.61
N SER A 145 2.59 23.80 -5.97
CA SER A 145 3.32 23.51 -7.21
C SER A 145 3.77 22.06 -7.30
N LYS A 146 4.04 21.40 -6.16
CA LYS A 146 4.39 19.96 -6.10
C LYS A 146 3.32 19.07 -6.73
N ILE A 147 2.04 19.47 -6.68
CA ILE A 147 0.97 18.72 -7.36
C ILE A 147 1.14 18.83 -8.88
N ILE A 148 1.38 20.04 -9.37
CA ILE A 148 1.53 20.31 -10.81
C ILE A 148 2.77 19.59 -11.34
N GLU A 149 3.89 19.66 -10.61
CA GLU A 149 5.15 18.99 -10.95
C GLU A 149 4.99 17.46 -11.06
N ASN A 150 4.09 16.86 -10.27
CA ASN A 150 3.85 15.43 -10.24
C ASN A 150 2.59 14.98 -11.00
N ILE A 151 1.92 15.87 -11.75
CA ILE A 151 0.62 15.58 -12.38
C ILE A 151 0.68 14.38 -13.34
N ASN A 152 1.77 14.23 -14.09
CA ASN A 152 1.94 13.10 -15.01
C ASN A 152 2.12 11.77 -14.27
N ARG A 153 2.78 11.78 -13.10
CA ARG A 153 2.98 10.59 -12.26
C ARG A 153 1.66 10.15 -11.63
N PHE A 154 0.90 11.12 -11.14
CA PHE A 154 -0.46 10.92 -10.67
C PHE A 154 -1.38 10.34 -11.75
N TYR A 155 -1.29 10.85 -12.97
CA TYR A 155 -2.06 10.34 -14.09
C TYR A 155 -1.66 8.92 -14.46
N ASP A 156 -0.37 8.57 -14.48
CA ASP A 156 0.08 7.19 -14.71
C ASP A 156 -0.44 6.24 -13.61
N ILE A 157 -0.36 6.61 -12.32
CA ILE A 157 -0.93 5.81 -11.22
C ILE A 157 -2.43 5.57 -11.43
N TYR A 158 -3.17 6.64 -11.77
CA TYR A 158 -4.60 6.56 -12.06
C TYR A 158 -4.88 5.60 -13.22
N LEU A 159 -4.15 5.74 -14.34
CA LEU A 159 -4.30 4.87 -15.51
C LEU A 159 -4.02 3.41 -15.16
N ARG A 160 -2.97 3.12 -14.40
CA ARG A 160 -2.64 1.74 -13.97
C ARG A 160 -3.76 1.12 -13.13
N LEU A 161 -4.45 1.91 -12.32
CA LEU A 161 -5.62 1.44 -11.57
C LEU A 161 -6.82 1.17 -12.49
N GLU A 162 -7.09 2.04 -13.45
CA GLU A 162 -8.20 1.88 -14.42
C GLU A 162 -7.98 0.71 -15.37
N THR A 163 -6.75 0.47 -15.81
CA THR A 163 -6.42 -0.59 -16.79
C THR A 163 -6.11 -1.93 -16.14
N MET A 164 -6.47 -2.14 -14.88
CA MET A 164 -6.17 -3.37 -14.16
C MET A 164 -7.05 -4.52 -14.67
N THR A 165 -6.42 -5.51 -15.32
CA THR A 165 -7.11 -6.69 -15.86
C THR A 165 -6.88 -7.93 -15.01
N LEU A 166 -7.57 -9.02 -15.35
CA LEU A 166 -7.33 -10.33 -14.78
C LEU A 166 -6.10 -11.01 -15.42
N ILE A 167 -5.45 -11.88 -14.65
CA ILE A 167 -4.44 -12.83 -15.13
C ILE A 167 -5.16 -13.92 -15.92
N ASP A 168 -4.51 -14.40 -16.98
CA ASP A 168 -4.95 -15.59 -17.68
C ASP A 168 -5.06 -16.80 -16.72
N SER A 169 -6.14 -17.56 -16.79
CA SER A 169 -6.41 -18.60 -15.80
C SER A 169 -5.36 -19.71 -15.84
N ASP A 170 -4.93 -20.14 -17.04
CA ASP A 170 -3.91 -21.17 -17.15
C ASP A 170 -2.57 -20.66 -16.62
N PHE A 171 -2.18 -19.43 -16.98
CA PHE A 171 -0.97 -18.83 -16.42
C PHE A 171 -1.04 -18.76 -14.89
N TRP A 172 -2.16 -18.34 -14.32
CA TRP A 172 -2.32 -18.24 -12.87
C TRP A 172 -2.22 -19.62 -12.19
N GLU A 173 -2.95 -20.63 -12.65
CA GLU A 173 -2.95 -21.97 -12.05
C GLU A 173 -1.55 -22.60 -12.02
N HIS A 174 -0.75 -22.41 -13.09
CA HIS A 174 0.61 -22.96 -13.16
C HIS A 174 1.61 -22.23 -12.27
N ASN A 175 1.44 -20.91 -12.10
CA ASN A 175 2.47 -20.04 -11.54
C ASN A 175 2.18 -19.55 -10.10
N HIS A 176 0.92 -19.45 -9.68
CA HIS A 176 0.62 -18.98 -8.31
C HIS A 176 1.11 -19.97 -7.26
N ARG A 177 1.47 -19.46 -6.08
CA ARG A 177 1.83 -20.30 -4.92
C ARG A 177 1.18 -19.71 -3.69
N GLU A 178 0.73 -20.56 -2.77
CA GLU A 178 0.15 -20.09 -1.51
C GLU A 178 1.13 -19.19 -0.76
N THR A 179 0.59 -18.15 -0.11
CA THR A 179 1.38 -17.32 0.80
C THR A 179 1.74 -18.17 2.01
N ASN A 180 2.97 -18.66 2.05
CA ASN A 180 3.45 -19.39 3.21
C ASN A 180 3.30 -18.52 4.46
N ASP A 181 2.65 -19.04 5.50
CA ASP A 181 2.81 -18.60 6.89
C ASP A 181 4.24 -18.92 7.30
N THR A 182 5.21 -18.18 6.78
CA THR A 182 6.62 -18.43 7.09
C THR A 182 6.83 -17.92 8.50
N PRO A 183 7.17 -18.80 9.48
CA PRO A 183 7.45 -18.36 10.84
C PRO A 183 8.63 -17.37 10.88
N PHE A 184 9.47 -17.39 9.84
CA PHE A 184 10.53 -16.43 9.60
C PHE A 184 10.01 -15.03 9.25
N MET A 185 9.02 -14.91 8.35
CA MET A 185 8.40 -13.62 8.04
C MET A 185 7.64 -13.08 9.24
N ASP A 186 6.89 -13.92 9.95
CA ASP A 186 6.23 -13.50 11.18
C ASP A 186 7.24 -13.05 12.25
N LYS A 187 8.41 -13.69 12.33
CA LYS A 187 9.51 -13.31 13.21
C LYS A 187 10.21 -12.01 12.78
N ILE A 188 10.34 -11.74 11.48
CA ILE A 188 10.87 -10.47 10.95
C ILE A 188 9.86 -9.32 11.20
N MET A 189 8.58 -9.59 10.96
CA MET A 189 7.48 -8.64 11.15
C MET A 189 7.13 -8.42 12.63
N ASP A 190 7.64 -9.26 13.55
CA ASP A 190 7.46 -9.09 14.98
C ASP A 190 8.13 -7.80 15.47
N LYS A 191 7.30 -6.76 15.63
CA LYS A 191 7.67 -5.42 16.10
C LYS A 191 8.28 -5.45 17.52
N SER A 192 8.14 -6.55 18.28
CA SER A 192 8.70 -6.69 19.64
C SER A 192 10.20 -7.02 19.66
N GLN A 193 10.77 -7.56 18.58
CA GLN A 193 12.18 -7.97 18.55
C GLN A 193 13.13 -6.81 18.30
N ARG A 194 13.29 -5.87 19.24
CA ARG A 194 14.12 -4.65 19.11
C ARG A 194 15.62 -4.84 18.78
N LYS A 195 16.14 -6.07 18.67
CA LYS A 195 17.56 -6.34 18.42
C LYS A 195 17.73 -7.56 17.51
N ARG A 196 18.56 -7.40 16.46
CA ARG A 196 19.06 -8.41 15.47
C ARG A 196 18.25 -8.48 14.16
N PHE A 197 18.81 -8.49 12.95
CA PHE A 197 20.17 -8.40 12.38
C PHE A 197 19.98 -7.83 10.95
N CYS A 198 20.65 -6.73 10.58
CA CYS A 198 20.90 -6.47 9.15
C CYS A 198 22.16 -7.25 8.78
N MET A 199 22.01 -8.32 8.01
CA MET A 199 23.12 -8.94 7.28
C MET A 199 23.00 -8.55 5.82
N VAL A 200 23.46 -7.34 5.51
CA VAL A 200 23.90 -7.02 4.15
C VAL A 200 25.25 -6.35 4.31
N HIS A 201 26.30 -7.16 4.40
CA HIS A 201 27.65 -6.70 4.12
C HIS A 201 27.81 -6.75 2.61
N PHE A 202 27.85 -5.59 1.96
CA PHE A 202 28.40 -5.49 0.61
C PHE A 202 29.92 -5.57 0.74
N ASN A 203 30.52 -6.56 0.08
CA ASN A 203 31.96 -6.62 -0.16
C ASN A 203 32.32 -5.69 -1.32
#